data_AF-A0A846DVP7-F1
#
_entry.id   AF-A0A846DVP7-F1
#
_cell.length_a   1.000
_cell.length_b   1.000
_cell.length_c   1.000
_cell.angle_alpha   90.00
_cell.angle_beta   90.00
_cell.angle_gamma   90.00
#
_symmetry.space_group_name_H-M   'P 1'
#
loop_
_entity.id
_entity.type
_entity.pdbx_description
1 polymer ?
#
loop_
_entity_poly.entity_id
_entity_poly.type
_entity_poly.pdbx_seq_one_letter_code
_entity_poly.pdbx_strand_id
1 'polypeptide(L)'
;MNQALHTNRNIIVLNDIEWNTEKGIQYFNIEISQVIGLKNKILGLILTFIEIDNSRQLVEQQAVAHVEMDSIIKTLKQTQHKLKKTTKKLESAYQEIEVLHQDISLSNPNNRLSDRP
;
A
#
# COMPACT_ATOMS: atom_id res chain seq x y z
N MET A 1 -4.02 -58.65 13.19
CA MET A 1 -4.00 -58.31 11.75
C MET A 1 -4.14 -56.80 11.63
N ASN A 2 -3.05 -56.07 11.37
CA ASN A 2 -3.06 -54.61 11.29
C ASN A 2 -3.66 -54.18 9.94
N GLN A 3 -4.75 -53.42 9.95
CA GLN A 3 -5.36 -52.88 8.73
C GLN A 3 -4.61 -51.62 8.30
N ALA A 4 -4.21 -51.56 7.02
CA ALA A 4 -3.67 -50.35 6.43
C ALA A 4 -4.80 -49.31 6.26
N LEU A 5 -4.62 -48.14 6.87
CA LEU A 5 -5.52 -47.00 6.79
C LEU A 5 -4.94 -45.99 5.81
N HIS A 6 -5.78 -45.43 4.94
CA HIS A 6 -5.38 -44.37 4.01
C HIS A 6 -6.38 -43.22 4.05
N THR A 7 -5.87 -42.00 4.06
CA THR A 7 -6.70 -40.79 3.96
C THR A 7 -7.08 -40.57 2.50
N ASN A 8 -8.36 -40.29 2.23
CA ASN A 8 -8.82 -39.94 0.90
C ASN A 8 -8.16 -38.63 0.44
N ARG A 9 -7.72 -38.55 -0.82
CA ARG A 9 -7.10 -37.34 -1.39
C ARG A 9 -8.10 -36.22 -1.67
N ASN A 10 -9.40 -36.53 -1.67
CA ASN A 10 -10.45 -35.53 -1.83
C ASN A 10 -10.72 -34.85 -0.48
N ILE A 11 -10.00 -33.75 -0.24
CA ILE A 11 -10.22 -32.85 0.89
C ILE A 11 -11.27 -31.82 0.46
N ILE A 12 -12.31 -31.64 1.27
CA ILE A 12 -13.25 -30.53 1.13
C ILE A 12 -12.77 -29.42 2.05
N VAL A 13 -12.57 -28.23 1.52
CA VAL A 13 -12.18 -27.06 2.31
C VAL A 13 -13.35 -26.10 2.38
N LEU A 14 -13.77 -25.77 3.59
CA LEU A 14 -14.72 -24.69 3.87
C LEU A 14 -13.93 -23.50 4.36
N ASN A 15 -13.96 -22.39 3.62
CA ASN A 15 -13.20 -21.20 3.98
C ASN A 15 -14.06 -20.20 4.74
N ASP A 16 -13.40 -19.35 5.53
CA ASP A 16 -14.00 -18.14 6.11
C ASP A 16 -15.24 -18.43 6.98
N ILE A 17 -15.23 -19.55 7.70
CA ILE A 17 -16.31 -19.93 8.59
C ILE A 17 -16.27 -19.08 9.85
N GLU A 18 -17.29 -18.26 10.02
CA GLU A 18 -17.51 -17.46 11.22
C GLU A 18 -17.95 -18.36 12.38
N TRP A 19 -17.29 -18.19 13.53
CA TRP A 19 -17.61 -18.91 14.76
C TRP A 19 -17.78 -17.93 15.92
N ASN A 20 -18.99 -17.89 16.47
CA ASN A 20 -19.30 -17.06 17.63
C ASN A 20 -18.85 -17.75 18.92
N THR A 21 -17.97 -17.10 19.69
CA THR A 21 -17.49 -17.56 21.00
C THR A 21 -17.84 -16.53 22.08
N GLU A 22 -17.70 -16.90 23.36
CA GLU A 22 -17.88 -15.96 24.47
C GLU A 22 -16.90 -14.77 24.43
N LYS A 23 -15.77 -14.91 23.71
CA LYS A 23 -14.73 -13.88 23.56
C LYS A 23 -14.90 -13.03 22.29
N GLY A 24 -15.89 -13.33 21.45
CA GLY A 24 -16.13 -12.66 20.18
C GLY A 24 -16.19 -13.61 19.00
N ILE A 25 -16.18 -13.05 17.80
CA ILE A 25 -16.18 -13.78 16.53
C ILE A 25 -14.76 -14.23 16.20
N GLN A 26 -14.60 -15.50 15.86
CA GLN A 26 -13.38 -16.07 15.28
C GLN A 26 -13.66 -16.60 13.87
N TYR A 27 -12.63 -16.71 13.04
CA TYR A 27 -12.75 -17.22 11.69
C TYR A 27 -11.85 -18.42 11.48
N PHE A 28 -12.42 -19.46 10.85
CA PHE A 28 -11.71 -20.70 10.56
C PHE A 28 -11.84 -21.11 9.11
N ASN A 29 -10.76 -21.70 8.58
CA ASN A 29 -10.87 -22.64 7.48
C ASN A 29 -11.00 -24.05 8.05
N ILE A 30 -11.96 -24.82 7.54
CA ILE A 30 -12.21 -26.20 7.96
C ILE A 30 -11.89 -27.13 6.81
N GLU A 31 -10.88 -27.97 6.99
CA GLU A 31 -10.56 -29.04 6.06
C GLU A 31 -11.23 -30.34 6.51
N ILE A 32 -11.95 -30.98 5.60
CA ILE A 32 -12.69 -32.21 5.83
C ILE A 32 -12.10 -33.29 4.93
N SER A 33 -11.56 -34.33 5.54
CA SER A 33 -11.04 -35.50 4.81
C SER A 33 -11.62 -36.80 5.34
N GLN A 34 -11.84 -37.76 4.45
CA GLN A 34 -12.37 -39.07 4.80
C GLN A 34 -11.24 -40.04 5.12
N VAL A 35 -11.38 -40.80 6.20
CA VAL A 35 -10.52 -41.96 6.48
C VAL A 35 -11.16 -43.16 5.81
N ILE A 36 -10.44 -43.78 4.86
CA ILE A 36 -10.95 -44.90 4.07
C ILE A 36 -10.17 -46.17 4.44
N GLY A 37 -10.92 -47.24 4.70
CA GLY A 37 -10.40 -48.58 4.93
C GLY A 37 -10.29 -49.39 3.65
N LEU A 38 -9.80 -50.63 3.78
CA LEU A 38 -9.80 -51.58 2.68
C LEU A 38 -11.22 -51.75 2.09
N LYS A 39 -11.31 -51.87 0.76
CA LYS A 39 -12.57 -51.94 -0.02
C LYS A 39 -13.40 -50.64 -0.05
N ASN A 40 -12.75 -49.47 0.00
CA ASN A 40 -13.41 -48.16 -0.12
C ASN A 40 -14.46 -47.85 0.95
N LYS A 41 -14.39 -48.52 2.10
CA LYS A 41 -15.31 -48.28 3.21
C LYS A 41 -14.87 -47.03 3.98
N ILE A 42 -15.77 -46.07 4.17
CA ILE A 42 -15.53 -44.92 5.06
C ILE A 42 -15.46 -45.43 6.51
N LEU A 43 -14.33 -45.16 7.16
CA LEU A 43 -14.07 -45.50 8.56
C LEU A 43 -14.24 -44.30 9.48
N GLY A 44 -14.13 -43.08 8.95
CA GLY A 44 -14.30 -41.86 9.72
C GLY A 44 -14.04 -40.60 8.91
N LEU A 45 -14.05 -39.47 9.63
CA LEU A 45 -13.76 -38.14 9.10
C LEU A 45 -12.68 -37.50 9.97
N ILE A 46 -11.78 -36.76 9.33
CA ILE A 46 -10.84 -35.84 9.97
C ILE A 46 -11.32 -34.43 9.66
N LEU A 47 -11.50 -33.64 10.72
CA LEU A 47 -11.81 -32.22 10.65
C LEU A 47 -10.60 -31.45 11.18
N THR A 48 -10.02 -30.60 10.34
CA THR A 48 -8.91 -29.73 10.72
C THR A 48 -9.39 -28.29 10.71
N PHE A 49 -9.30 -27.64 11.87
CA PHE A 49 -9.69 -26.24 12.06
C PHE A 49 -8.43 -25.37 12.02
N ILE A 50 -8.40 -24.40 11.12
CA ILE A 50 -7.28 -23.48 10.92
C ILE A 50 -7.80 -22.09 11.22
N GLU A 51 -7.37 -21.49 12.33
CA GLU A 51 -7.73 -20.10 12.69
C GLU A 51 -7.07 -19.13 11.70
N ILE A 52 -7.86 -18.21 11.15
CA ILE A 52 -7.42 -17.26 10.11
C ILE A 52 -7.57 -15.79 10.52
N ASP A 53 -7.93 -15.51 11.77
CA ASP A 53 -8.09 -14.14 12.29
C ASP A 53 -6.83 -13.28 12.09
N ASN A 54 -5.67 -13.82 12.46
CA ASN A 54 -4.39 -13.10 12.33
C ASN A 54 -4.03 -12.81 10.87
N SER A 55 -4.25 -13.77 9.96
CA SER A 55 -3.93 -13.57 8.54
C SER A 55 -4.87 -12.56 7.91
N ARG A 56 -6.17 -12.59 8.26
CA ARG A 56 -7.14 -11.57 7.86
C ARG A 56 -6.76 -10.18 8.36
N GLN A 57 -6.41 -10.07 9.64
CA GLN A 57 -5.97 -8.80 10.22
C GLN A 57 -4.72 -8.25 9.51
N LEU A 58 -3.75 -9.11 9.18
CA LEU A 58 -2.55 -8.69 8.43
C LEU A 58 -2.89 -8.19 7.02
N VAL A 59 -3.82 -8.85 6.32
CA VAL A 59 -4.28 -8.42 4.99
C VAL A 59 -4.97 -7.06 5.07
N GLU A 60 -5.82 -6.86 6.08
CA GLU A 60 -6.49 -5.57 6.31
C GLU A 60 -5.49 -4.47 6.64
N GLN A 61 -4.55 -4.72 7.55
CA GLN A 61 -3.48 -3.78 7.90
C GLN A 61 -2.62 -3.43 6.68
N GLN A 62 -2.31 -4.42 5.83
CA GLN A 62 -1.59 -4.19 4.59
C GLN A 62 -2.37 -3.29 3.65
N ALA A 63 -3.68 -3.52 3.49
CA ALA A 63 -4.54 -2.70 2.64
C ALA A 63 -4.59 -1.25 3.14
N VAL A 64 -4.78 -1.05 4.46
CA VAL A 64 -4.76 0.28 5.09
C VAL A 64 -3.43 0.98 4.85
N ALA A 65 -2.31 0.30 5.09
CA ALA A 65 -0.98 0.87 4.89
C ALA A 65 -0.72 1.29 3.43
N HIS A 66 -1.21 0.52 2.45
CA HIS A 66 -1.09 0.89 1.04
C HIS A 66 -1.88 2.16 0.71
N VAL A 67 -3.12 2.28 1.22
CA VAL A 67 -3.93 3.49 1.02
C VAL A 67 -3.27 4.72 1.64
N GLU A 68 -2.72 4.59 2.84
CA GLU A 68 -1.97 5.66 3.50
C GLU A 68 -0.73 6.07 2.70
N MET A 69 0.03 5.09 2.20
CA MET A 69 1.22 5.34 1.38
C MET A 69 0.87 6.08 0.08
N ASP A 70 -0.19 5.68 -0.62
CA ASP A 70 -0.67 6.36 -1.82
C ASP A 70 -1.08 7.81 -1.54
N SER A 71 -1.73 8.05 -0.40
CA SER A 71 -2.11 9.39 0.06
C SER A 71 -0.88 10.27 0.32
N ILE A 72 0.14 9.72 1.00
CA ILE A 72 1.40 10.42 1.27
C ILE A 72 2.12 10.74 -0.05
N ILE A 73 2.23 9.77 -0.96
CA ILE A 73 2.86 9.96 -2.27
C ILE A 73 2.16 11.07 -3.05
N LYS A 74 0.82 11.09 -3.06
CA LYS A 74 0.04 12.13 -3.72
C LYS A 74 0.33 13.51 -3.11
N THR A 75 0.35 13.60 -1.78
CA THR A 75 0.63 14.85 -1.07
C THR A 75 2.05 15.36 -1.34
N LEU A 76 3.04 14.46 -1.37
CA LEU A 76 4.43 14.79 -1.72
C LEU A 76 4.52 15.33 -3.14
N LYS A 77 3.88 14.67 -4.12
CA LYS A 77 3.84 15.16 -5.52
C LYS A 77 3.22 16.54 -5.63
N GLN A 78 2.11 16.79 -4.91
CA GLN A 78 1.47 18.10 -4.88
C GLN A 78 2.38 19.18 -4.28
N THR A 79 3.08 18.84 -3.20
CA THR A 79 4.02 19.73 -2.51
C THR A 79 5.20 20.05 -3.40
N GLN A 80 5.78 19.04 -4.07
CA GLN A 80 6.86 19.22 -5.03
C GLN A 80 6.43 20.10 -6.21
N HIS A 81 5.21 19.91 -6.74
CA HIS A 81 4.68 20.76 -7.80
C HIS A 81 4.50 22.21 -7.35
N LYS A 82 3.98 22.41 -6.14
CA LYS A 82 3.85 23.75 -5.54
C LYS A 82 5.21 24.41 -5.37
N LEU A 83 6.21 23.67 -4.87
CA LEU A 83 7.58 24.15 -4.74
C LEU A 83 8.14 24.59 -6.09
N LYS A 84 8.02 23.74 -7.13
CA LYS A 84 8.46 24.06 -8.49
C LYS A 84 7.79 25.34 -9.03
N LYS A 85 6.50 25.53 -8.77
CA LYS A 85 5.80 26.77 -9.14
C LYS A 85 6.36 27.99 -8.40
N THR A 86 6.60 27.88 -7.10
CA THR A 86 7.16 28.97 -6.30
C THR A 86 8.58 29.32 -6.75
N THR A 87 9.42 28.32 -7.01
CA THR A 87 10.78 28.54 -7.55
C THR A 87 10.74 29.28 -8.88
N LYS A 88 9.87 28.87 -9.81
CA LYS A 88 9.70 29.58 -11.10
C LYS A 88 9.25 31.03 -10.92
N LYS A 89 8.34 31.30 -9.99
CA LYS A 89 7.91 32.67 -9.68
C LYS A 89 9.05 33.51 -9.12
N LEU A 90 9.87 32.93 -8.23
CA LEU A 90 11.04 33.58 -7.67
C LEU A 90 12.06 33.93 -8.76
N GLU A 91 12.34 32.98 -9.66
CA GLU A 91 13.24 33.21 -10.81
C GLU A 91 12.71 34.31 -11.73
N SER A 92 11.41 34.33 -12.00
CA SER A 92 10.77 35.39 -12.80
C SER A 92 10.89 36.76 -12.14
N ALA A 93 10.71 36.84 -10.82
CA ALA A 93 10.89 38.09 -10.07
C ALA A 93 12.34 38.59 -10.11
N TYR A 94 13.33 37.69 -10.04
CA TYR A 94 14.73 38.05 -10.23
C TYR A 94 15.00 38.60 -11.64
N GLN A 95 14.43 37.98 -12.68
CA GLN A 95 14.55 38.47 -14.06
C GLN A 95 13.93 39.85 -14.23
N GLU A 96 12.76 40.09 -13.62
CA GLU A 96 12.10 41.40 -13.67
C GLU A 96 12.93 42.48 -12.98
N ILE A 97 13.52 42.18 -11.82
CA ILE A 97 14.44 43.09 -11.12
C ILE A 97 15.66 43.42 -11.99
N GLU A 98 16.24 42.42 -12.67
CA GLU A 98 17.40 42.61 -13.55
C GLU A 98 17.07 43.53 -14.73
N VAL A 99 15.89 43.35 -15.36
CA VAL A 99 15.42 44.24 -16.44
C VAL A 99 15.25 45.67 -15.92
N LEU A 100 14.60 45.86 -14.77
CA LEU A 100 14.42 47.18 -14.18
C LEU A 100 15.76 47.83 -13.83
N HIS A 101 16.73 47.06 -13.33
CA HIS A 101 18.07 47.55 -13.03
C HIS A 101 18.82 48.00 -14.30
N GLN A 102 18.72 47.23 -15.39
CA GLN A 102 19.27 47.59 -16.70
C GLN A 102 18.61 48.86 -17.24
N ASP A 103 17.29 48.99 -17.16
CA ASP A 103 16.56 50.18 -17.60
C ASP A 103 16.98 51.43 -16.81
N ILE A 104 17.10 51.35 -15.48
CA ILE A 104 17.60 52.45 -14.64
C ILE A 104 19.03 52.83 -15.05
N SER A 105 19.90 51.83 -15.24
CA SER A 105 21.30 52.05 -15.64
C SER A 105 21.41 52.73 -17.01
N LEU A 106 20.51 52.41 -17.95
CA LEU A 106 20.46 53.01 -19.29
C LEU A 106 19.80 54.40 -19.30
N SER A 107 18.83 54.62 -18.43
CA SER A 107 18.08 55.88 -18.32
C SER A 107 18.84 56.96 -17.52
N ASN A 108 19.94 56.57 -16.85
CA ASN A 108 20.81 57.49 -16.13
C ASN A 108 21.94 58.00 -17.07
N PRO A 109 21.83 59.23 -17.63
CA PRO A 109 22.79 59.72 -18.63
C PRO A 109 24.20 59.92 -18.07
N ASN A 110 24.33 60.01 -16.74
CA ASN A 110 25.61 60.24 -16.06
C ASN A 110 26.52 59.00 -16.03
N ASN A 111 26.00 57.80 -16.32
CA ASN A 111 26.82 56.60 -16.38
C ASN A 111 27.58 56.44 -17.71
N ARG A 112 27.28 57.30 -18.70
CA ARG A 112 27.98 57.36 -20.00
C ARG A 112 29.08 58.43 -20.06
N LEU A 113 29.29 59.18 -18.98
CA LEU A 113 30.31 60.24 -18.90
C LEU A 113 31.60 59.78 -18.21
N SER A 114 31.66 58.53 -17.73
CA SER A 114 32.86 57.95 -17.11
C SER A 114 33.91 57.45 -18.13
N ASP A 115 33.54 57.33 -19.41
CA ASP A 115 34.42 56.92 -20.50
C ASP A 115 34.60 58.08 -21.51
N ARG A 116 35.35 59.12 -21.13
CA ARG A 116 36.06 59.98 -22.08
C ARG A 116 37.47 60.26 -21.54
N PRO A 117 38.52 60.08 -22.38
CA PRO A 117 39.91 60.25 -21.98
C PRO A 117 40.26 61.71 -21.64
#